data_AF-A0AAD5P7C2-F1
#
_entry.id   AF-A0AAD5P7C2-F1
#
_cell.length_a   1.000
_cell.length_b   1.000
_cell.length_c   1.000
_cell.angle_alpha   90.00
_cell.angle_beta   90.00
_cell.angle_gamma   90.00
#
_symmetry.space_group_name_H-M   'P 1'
#
loop_
_entity.id
_entity.type
_entity.pdbx_description
1 polymer ?
#
loop_
_entity_poly.entity_id
_entity_poly.type
_entity_poly.pdbx_seq_one_letter_code
_entity_poly.pdbx_strand_id
1 'polypeptide(L)' 'MAPLPSSTSIQPICKARAIYPFHSKEPTALNFEPGIFIDVLSKVESGWWLGCTPGNAPGWFPKDYVEVIEPQKPMVRH' A
#
# COMPACT_ATOMS: atom_id res chain seq x y z
N MET A 1 9.73 31.21 0.15
CA MET A 1 10.02 29.85 0.66
C MET A 1 8.96 28.91 0.11
N ALA A 2 9.30 28.07 -0.87
CA ALA A 2 8.41 27.01 -1.35
C ALA A 2 8.65 25.75 -0.50
N PRO A 3 7.62 25.02 -0.05
CA PRO A 3 7.83 23.73 0.57
C PRO A 3 8.37 22.77 -0.51
N LEU A 4 9.41 22.03 -0.15
CA LEU A 4 10.18 21.15 -1.02
C LEU A 4 9.28 20.17 -1.80
N PRO A 5 9.60 19.83 -3.06
CA PRO A 5 9.11 18.58 -3.63
C PRO A 5 9.81 17.47 -2.84
N SER A 6 9.09 16.80 -1.95
CA SER A 6 9.61 15.64 -1.19
C SER A 6 9.78 14.44 -2.12
N SER A 7 10.71 14.54 -3.07
CA SER A 7 11.36 13.40 -3.70
C SER A 7 12.34 12.84 -2.66
N THR A 8 12.26 11.54 -2.36
CA THR A 8 13.04 10.82 -1.33
C THR A 8 12.41 10.75 0.07
N SER A 9 11.13 10.41 0.14
CA SER A 9 10.58 9.73 1.31
C SER A 9 9.68 8.63 0.77
N ILE A 10 9.87 7.38 1.23
CA ILE A 10 9.05 6.23 0.82
C ILE A 10 7.65 6.48 1.39
N GLN A 11 6.86 7.31 0.70
CA GLN A 11 5.50 7.63 1.07
C GLN A 11 4.59 6.59 0.41
N PRO A 12 3.61 6.04 1.15
CA PRO A 12 2.65 5.14 0.55
C PRO A 12 1.89 5.85 -0.59
N ILE A 13 1.92 5.24 -1.77
CA ILE A 13 1.19 5.64 -2.97
C ILE A 13 -0.31 5.60 -2.73
N CYS A 14 -0.82 4.75 -1.86
CA CYS A 14 -2.22 4.76 -1.44
C CYS A 14 -2.33 4.02 -0.11
N LYS A 15 -3.43 4.24 0.60
CA LYS A 15 -3.79 3.40 1.73
C LYS A 15 -4.83 2.39 1.28
N ALA A 16 -4.60 1.12 1.61
CA ALA A 16 -5.55 0.04 1.39
C ALA A 16 -5.91 -0.62 2.72
N ARG A 17 -7.11 -1.17 2.81
CA ARG A 17 -7.57 -1.94 3.96
C ARG A 17 -7.77 -3.37 3.51
N ALA A 18 -7.18 -4.34 4.19
CA ALA A 18 -7.47 -5.73 3.94
C ALA A 18 -8.96 -5.99 4.13
N ILE A 19 -9.63 -6.55 3.12
CA ILE A 19 -11.03 -6.98 3.24
C ILE A 19 -11.13 -8.50 3.38
N TYR A 20 -10.08 -9.22 2.95
CA TYR A 20 -9.94 -10.65 3.11
C TYR A 20 -8.59 -11.01 3.75
N PRO A 21 -8.50 -12.11 4.51
CA PRO A 21 -7.22 -12.61 4.99
C PRO A 21 -6.38 -13.10 3.81
N PHE A 22 -5.11 -12.70 3.78
CA PHE A 22 -4.15 -13.20 2.80
C PHE A 22 -2.98 -13.82 3.55
N HIS A 23 -2.81 -15.14 3.38
CA HIS A 23 -1.73 -15.92 3.98
C HIS A 23 -0.94 -16.60 2.89
N SER A 24 0.26 -16.07 2.62
CA SER A 24 1.21 -16.68 1.71
C SER A 24 2.44 -17.18 2.46
N LYS A 25 3.04 -18.25 1.94
CA LYS A 25 4.30 -18.83 2.45
C LYS A 25 5.53 -18.20 1.82
N GLU A 26 5.33 -17.36 0.80
CA GLU A 26 6.41 -16.69 0.11
C GLU A 26 6.91 -15.49 0.92
N PRO A 27 8.24 -15.33 1.10
CA PRO A 27 8.81 -14.18 1.81
C PRO A 27 8.58 -12.86 1.06
N THR A 28 8.29 -12.95 -0.23
CA THR A 28 7.92 -11.83 -1.09
C THR A 28 6.45 -11.46 -0.95
N ALA A 29 5.59 -12.32 -0.40
CA ALA A 29 4.17 -12.08 -0.27
C ALA A 29 3.83 -11.50 1.11
N LEU A 30 2.96 -10.48 1.13
CA LEU A 30 2.50 -9.90 2.39
C LEU A 30 1.54 -10.89 3.05
N ASN A 31 1.58 -11.02 4.36
CA ASN A 31 0.57 -11.78 5.12
C ASN A 31 -0.18 -10.82 6.03
N PHE A 32 -1.50 -10.88 5.98
CA PHE A 32 -2.36 -9.94 6.67
C PHE A 32 -3.75 -10.49 6.96
N GLU A 33 -4.36 -9.95 8.02
CA GLU A 33 -5.74 -10.24 8.40
C GLU A 33 -6.71 -9.18 7.84
N PRO A 34 -7.98 -9.53 7.60
CA PRO A 34 -8.99 -8.56 7.18
C PRO A 34 -9.19 -7.51 8.27
N GLY A 35 -9.36 -6.26 7.85
CA GLY A 35 -9.56 -5.11 8.73
C GLY A 35 -8.30 -4.30 9.02
N ILE A 36 -7.10 -4.79 8.66
CA ILE A 36 -5.87 -4.04 8.88
C ILE A 36 -5.57 -3.06 7.73
N PHE A 37 -4.82 -2.01 8.06
CA PHE A 37 -4.38 -1.00 7.11
C PHE A 37 -3.03 -1.38 6.51
N ILE A 38 -2.95 -1.28 5.19
CA ILE A 38 -1.78 -1.59 4.39
C ILE A 38 -1.38 -0.34 3.62
N ASP A 39 -0.14 0.07 3.82
CA ASP A 39 0.47 1.20 3.15
C ASP A 39 1.03 0.71 1.81
N VAL A 40 0.37 1.04 0.70
CA VAL A 40 0.76 0.59 -0.64
C VAL A 40 1.97 1.39 -1.10
N LEU A 41 3.12 0.74 -1.21
CA LEU A 41 4.38 1.34 -1.62
C LEU A 41 4.59 1.28 -3.13
N SER A 42 4.06 0.26 -3.80
CA SER A 42 4.15 0.10 -5.26
C SER A 42 2.94 -0.62 -5.82
N LYS A 43 2.59 -0.30 -7.07
CA LYS A 43 1.49 -0.97 -7.80
C LYS A 43 2.00 -1.40 -9.17
N VAL A 44 1.81 -2.67 -9.53
CA VAL A 44 2.10 -3.16 -10.88
C VAL A 44 0.82 -3.33 -11.69
N GLU A 45 0.93 -3.20 -13.01
CA GLU A 45 -0.19 -3.28 -13.95
C GLU A 45 -0.87 -4.65 -13.95
N SER A 46 -0.16 -5.70 -13.52
CA SER A 46 -0.71 -7.05 -13.34
C SER A 46 -1.74 -7.18 -12.20
N GLY A 47 -2.00 -6.11 -11.44
CA GLY A 47 -2.96 -6.11 -10.32
C GLY A 47 -2.36 -6.49 -8.96
N TRP A 48 -1.05 -6.68 -8.89
CA TRP A 48 -0.31 -6.92 -7.65
C TRP A 48 0.22 -5.62 -7.07
N TRP A 49 -0.01 -5.41 -5.78
CA TRP A 49 0.47 -4.25 -5.06
C TRP A 49 1.49 -4.69 -4.02
N LEU A 50 2.58 -3.95 -3.94
CA LEU A 50 3.52 -4.05 -2.84
C LEU A 50 3.03 -3.12 -1.76
N GLY A 51 2.72 -3.64 -0.59
CA GLY A 51 2.41 -2.81 0.56
C GLY A 51 3.09 -3.31 1.80
N CYS A 52 3.06 -2.47 2.82
CA CYS A 52 3.70 -2.70 4.10
C CYS A 52 2.63 -2.60 5.20
N THR A 53 2.64 -3.55 6.14
CA THR A 53 1.77 -3.48 7.32
C THR A 53 2.59 -3.01 8.51
N PRO A 54 1.96 -2.29 9.47
CA PRO A 54 2.64 -1.89 10.69
C PRO A 54 3.04 -3.14 11.48
N GLY A 55 4.33 -3.47 11.45
CA GLY A 55 4.90 -4.62 12.15
C GLY A 55 5.37 -5.79 11.27
N ASN A 56 5.20 -5.73 9.94
CA ASN A 56 5.79 -6.72 9.02
C ASN A 56 6.62 -6.05 7.91
N ALA A 57 7.42 -6.87 7.23
CA ALA A 57 8.13 -6.49 6.03
C ALA A 57 7.14 -6.18 4.88
N PRO A 58 7.51 -5.31 3.93
CA PRO A 58 6.72 -5.09 2.74
C PRO A 58 6.61 -6.37 1.91
N GLY A 59 5.44 -6.61 1.36
CA GLY A 59 5.15 -7.80 0.57
C GLY A 59 4.12 -7.54 -0.52
N TRP A 60 4.08 -8.44 -1.49
CA TRP A 60 3.19 -8.42 -2.62
C TRP A 60 1.85 -9.06 -2.27
N PHE A 61 0.77 -8.44 -2.69
CA PHE A 61 -0.57 -8.98 -2.58
C PHE A 61 -1.46 -8.51 -3.75
N PRO A 62 -2.46 -9.31 -4.12
CA PRO A 62 -3.44 -8.91 -5.11
C PRO A 62 -4.35 -7.81 -4.56
N LYS A 63 -4.61 -6.78 -5.37
CA LYS A 63 -5.50 -5.69 -4.98
C LYS A 63 -6.93 -6.16 -4.66
N ASP A 64 -7.37 -7.30 -5.20
CA ASP A 64 -8.71 -7.87 -4.98
C ASP A 64 -8.96 -8.28 -3.52
N TYR A 65 -7.90 -8.48 -2.73
CA TYR A 65 -8.01 -8.85 -1.31
C TYR A 65 -8.02 -7.62 -0.39
N VAL A 66 -7.88 -6.42 -0.96
CA VAL A 66 -7.83 -5.17 -0.24
C VAL A 66 -8.78 -4.14 -0.86
N GLU A 67 -9.16 -3.15 -0.09
CA GLU A 67 -9.99 -2.04 -0.52
C GLU A 67 -9.19 -0.74 -0.39
N VAL A 68 -9.04 0.03 -1.47
CA VAL A 68 -8.38 1.34 -1.41
C VAL A 68 -9.27 2.30 -0.64
N ILE A 69 -8.79 2.75 0.51
CA ILE A 69 -9.52 3.64 1.44
C ILE A 69 -9.10 5.09 1.28
N GLU A 70 -7.85 5.36 0.91
CA GLU A 70 -7.41 6.72 0.58
C GLU A 70 -6.66 6.72 -0.76
N PRO A 71 -7.28 7.21 -1.85
CA PRO A 71 -6.53 7.62 -3.02
C PRO A 71 -5.65 8.81 -2.61
N GLN A 72 -4.38 8.84 -3.05
CA GLN A 72 -3.51 10.01 -2.84
C GLN A 72 -4.29 11.26 -3.13
N LYS A 73 -4.48 12.06 -2.10
CA LYS A 73 -5.06 13.39 -2.21
C LYS A 73 -4.30 14.08 -3.34
N PRO A 74 -4.93 14.38 -4.49
CA PRO A 74 -4.28 15.20 -5.47
C PRO A 74 -4.17 16.55 -4.76
N MET A 75 -2.97 16.87 -4.28
CA MET A 75 -2.71 18.18 -3.73
C MET A 75 -2.66 19.14 -4.92
N VAL A 76 -3.84 19.41 -5.51
CA VAL A 76 -4.07 20.48 -6.47
C VAL A 76 -3.84 21.76 -5.68
N ARG A 77 -2.67 22.37 -5.87
CA ARG A 77 -2.47 23.77 -5.49
C ARG A 77 -3.04 24.61 -6.62
N HIS A 78 -4.18 25.25 -6.34
CA HIS A 78 -4.63 26.45 -7.03
C HIS A 78 -3.62 27.59 -6.83
#